data_AF-A0A7S3IHY6-F1
#
_entry.id   AF-A0A7S3IHY6-F1
#
_cell.length_a   1.000
_cell.length_b   1.000
_cell.length_c   1.000
_cell.angle_alpha   90.00
_cell.angle_beta   90.00
_cell.angle_gamma   90.00
#
_symmetry.space_group_name_H-M   'P 1'
#
loop_
_entity.id
_entity.type
_entity.pdbx_description
1 polymer ?
#
loop_
_entity_poly.entity_id
_entity_poly.type
_entity_poly.pdbx_seq_one_letter_code
_entity_poly.pdbx_strand_id
1 'polypeptide(L)'
;MSAASMSGGDQEFARKAISMSTLVDRLQRDVSVFERCRVPVICAMHGFVIGAGVDLSSACDIRMCTKDTKFSIKEVDIGLCADIGTTQRFQKVVGSDSWFRELSYTARFFDAAEAAHHGYVSSVYDDQKSMLEAANKLALQ
;
A
#
# COMPACT_ATOMS: atom_id res chain seq x y z
N MET A 1 -8.04 -18.82 -40.83
CA MET A 1 -7.02 -18.37 -39.86
C MET A 1 -6.66 -19.57 -39.00
N SER A 2 -5.48 -20.15 -39.20
CA SER A 2 -5.04 -21.35 -38.49
C SER A 2 -4.66 -20.98 -37.05
N ALA A 3 -5.22 -21.68 -36.07
CA ALA A 3 -4.76 -21.61 -34.69
C ALA A 3 -3.33 -22.15 -34.63
N ALA A 4 -2.34 -21.27 -34.52
CA ALA A 4 -0.97 -21.69 -34.31
C ALA A 4 -0.89 -22.45 -32.97
N SER A 5 -0.46 -23.71 -33.02
CA SER A 5 -0.26 -24.52 -31.82
C SER A 5 0.86 -23.90 -30.99
N MET A 6 0.55 -23.46 -29.77
CA MET A 6 1.53 -22.94 -28.81
C MET A 6 2.60 -24.00 -28.52
N SER A 7 3.88 -23.60 -28.56
CA SER A 7 4.98 -24.50 -28.23
C SER A 7 4.94 -24.93 -26.74
N GLY A 8 5.62 -26.02 -26.39
CA GLY A 8 5.67 -26.48 -24.99
C GLY A 8 6.22 -25.43 -24.02
N GLY A 9 7.17 -24.61 -24.48
CA GLY A 9 7.70 -23.46 -23.72
C GLY A 9 6.65 -22.36 -23.54
N ASP A 10 5.91 -22.00 -24.59
CA ASP A 10 4.84 -21.00 -24.52
C ASP A 10 3.73 -21.41 -23.55
N GLN A 11 3.40 -22.71 -23.53
CA GLN A 11 2.42 -23.25 -22.59
C GLN A 11 2.90 -23.17 -21.13
N GLU A 12 4.19 -23.38 -20.85
CA GLU A 12 4.75 -23.25 -19.51
C GLU A 12 4.78 -21.78 -19.04
N PHE A 13 5.18 -20.86 -19.91
CA PHE A 13 5.11 -19.41 -19.63
C PHE A 13 3.69 -18.96 -19.35
N ALA A 14 2.72 -19.39 -20.17
CA ALA A 14 1.31 -19.08 -19.97
C ALA A 14 0.81 -19.60 -18.61
N ARG A 15 1.16 -20.83 -18.21
CA ARG A 15 0.79 -21.38 -16.89
C ARG A 15 1.41 -20.59 -15.74
N LYS A 16 2.68 -20.19 -15.85
CA LYS A 16 3.35 -19.36 -14.83
C LYS A 16 2.68 -17.99 -14.70
N ALA A 17 2.35 -17.35 -15.83
CA ALA A 17 1.65 -16.07 -15.83
C ALA A 17 0.26 -16.17 -15.16
N ILE A 18 -0.52 -17.20 -15.48
CA ILE A 18 -1.83 -17.45 -14.84
C ILE A 18 -1.66 -17.69 -13.34
N SER A 19 -0.66 -18.47 -12.93
CA SER A 19 -0.36 -18.72 -11.51
C SER A 19 0.00 -17.42 -10.78
N MET A 20 0.82 -16.57 -11.40
CA MET A 20 1.20 -15.27 -10.83
C MET A 20 -0.02 -14.35 -10.71
N SER A 21 -0.82 -14.21 -11.77
CA SER A 21 -2.06 -13.43 -11.73
C SER A 21 -3.00 -13.92 -10.62
N THR A 22 -3.14 -15.24 -10.46
CA THR A 22 -3.98 -15.81 -9.40
C THR A 22 -3.44 -15.48 -8.01
N LEU A 23 -2.12 -15.44 -7.83
CA LEU A 23 -1.49 -15.03 -6.59
C LEU A 23 -1.73 -13.54 -6.32
N VAL A 24 -1.47 -12.67 -7.29
CA VAL A 24 -1.72 -11.22 -7.18
C VAL A 24 -3.18 -10.95 -6.84
N ASP A 25 -4.13 -11.61 -7.51
CA ASP A 25 -5.56 -11.47 -7.21
C ASP A 25 -5.92 -11.90 -5.79
N ARG A 26 -5.22 -12.89 -5.22
CA ARG A 26 -5.41 -13.30 -3.82
C ARG A 26 -4.85 -12.24 -2.87
N LEU A 27 -3.62 -11.77 -3.11
CA LEU A 27 -2.99 -10.74 -2.28
C LEU A 27 -3.79 -9.42 -2.32
N GLN A 28 -4.25 -9.01 -3.50
CA GLN A 28 -5.13 -7.85 -3.64
C GLN A 28 -6.41 -8.03 -2.83
N ARG A 29 -7.04 -9.22 -2.85
CA ARG A 29 -8.23 -9.50 -2.04
C ARG A 29 -7.94 -9.44 -0.55
N ASP A 30 -6.82 -10.01 -0.11
CA ASP A 30 -6.41 -10.03 1.29
C ASP A 30 -6.13 -8.61 1.81
N VAL A 31 -5.53 -7.73 1.00
CA VAL A 31 -5.36 -6.31 1.36
C VAL A 31 -6.70 -5.56 1.30
N SER A 32 -7.57 -5.91 0.35
CA SER A 32 -8.89 -5.27 0.21
C SER A 32 -9.87 -5.64 1.33
N VAL A 33 -9.53 -6.55 2.25
CA VAL A 33 -10.43 -6.88 3.37
C VAL A 33 -10.61 -5.70 4.31
N PHE A 34 -9.61 -4.82 4.45
CA PHE A 34 -9.67 -3.66 5.33
C PHE A 34 -10.73 -2.65 4.86
N GLU A 35 -10.74 -2.30 3.57
CA GLU A 35 -11.75 -1.40 2.99
C GLU A 35 -13.15 -2.05 2.88
N ARG A 36 -13.24 -3.38 2.93
CA ARG A 36 -14.52 -4.12 2.80
C ARG A 36 -15.14 -4.50 4.12
N CYS A 37 -14.40 -4.40 5.23
CA CYS A 37 -14.92 -4.78 6.52
C CYS A 37 -16.04 -3.81 6.95
N ARG A 38 -16.92 -4.29 7.83
CA ARG A 38 -18.15 -3.55 8.20
C ARG A 38 -17.93 -2.51 9.30
N VAL A 39 -16.68 -2.29 9.69
CA VAL A 39 -16.28 -1.41 10.79
C VAL A 39 -15.13 -0.53 10.30
N PRO A 40 -14.99 0.70 10.82
CA PRO A 40 -13.85 1.54 10.48
C PRO A 40 -12.53 0.89 10.90
N VAL A 41 -11.50 1.00 10.06
CA VAL A 41 -10.14 0.50 10.31
C VAL A 41 -9.20 1.66 10.59
N ILE A 42 -8.62 1.66 11.79
CA ILE A 42 -7.60 2.62 12.20
C ILE A 42 -6.22 1.97 12.05
N CYS A 43 -5.38 2.54 11.20
CA CYS A 43 -4.00 2.12 10.98
C CYS A 43 -3.05 3.01 11.79
N ALA A 44 -2.41 2.43 12.79
CA ALA A 44 -1.43 3.09 13.65
C ALA A 44 -0.01 2.59 13.30
N MET A 45 0.79 3.44 12.67
CA MET A 45 2.07 3.08 12.05
C MET A 45 3.28 3.62 12.82
N HIS A 46 4.36 2.86 12.88
CA HIS A 46 5.63 3.31 13.46
C HIS A 46 6.81 2.67 12.73
N GLY A 47 8.00 3.28 12.80
CA GLY A 47 9.21 2.75 12.17
C GLY A 47 9.14 2.80 10.63
N PHE A 48 9.32 1.66 9.95
CA PHE A 48 9.36 1.61 8.50
C PHE A 48 8.07 1.02 7.92
N VAL A 49 7.42 1.78 7.04
CA VAL A 49 6.21 1.36 6.30
C VAL A 49 6.55 1.35 4.82
N ILE A 50 6.95 0.19 4.31
CA ILE A 50 7.54 0.05 2.97
C ILE A 50 6.72 -0.94 2.15
N GLY A 51 6.47 -0.60 0.88
CA GLY A 51 5.79 -1.43 -0.11
C GLY A 51 4.44 -1.95 0.37
N ALA A 52 4.33 -3.26 0.65
CA ALA A 52 3.13 -3.87 1.22
C ALA A 52 2.58 -3.16 2.48
N GLY A 53 3.44 -2.51 3.27
CA GLY A 53 3.00 -1.66 4.38
C GLY A 53 2.23 -0.42 3.92
N VAL A 54 2.65 0.20 2.82
CA VAL A 54 1.95 1.31 2.13
C VAL A 54 0.66 0.80 1.50
N ASP A 55 0.67 -0.38 0.88
CA ASP A 55 -0.54 -1.00 0.31
C ASP A 55 -1.62 -1.23 1.36
N LEU A 56 -1.22 -1.82 2.50
CA LEU A 56 -2.11 -2.14 3.60
C LEU A 56 -2.65 -0.87 4.25
N SER A 57 -1.78 0.07 4.59
CA SER A 57 -2.22 1.33 5.22
C SER A 57 -3.11 2.16 4.30
N SER A 58 -2.86 2.16 2.98
CA SER A 58 -3.72 2.81 1.99
C SER A 58 -5.12 2.20 1.86
N ALA A 59 -5.32 0.95 2.31
CA ALA A 59 -6.62 0.29 2.35
C ALA A 59 -7.41 0.54 3.64
N CYS A 60 -6.78 1.12 4.67
CA CYS A 60 -7.45 1.48 5.93
C CYS A 60 -8.13 2.85 5.83
N ASP A 61 -9.13 3.10 6.69
CA ASP A 61 -9.90 4.35 6.68
C ASP A 61 -9.10 5.52 7.28
N ILE A 62 -8.58 5.33 8.49
CA ILE A 62 -7.86 6.35 9.26
C ILE A 62 -6.40 5.93 9.41
N ARG A 63 -5.46 6.83 9.10
CA ARG A 63 -4.02 6.56 9.15
C ARG A 63 -3.33 7.52 10.11
N MET A 64 -2.62 6.98 11.09
CA MET A 64 -1.88 7.71 12.11
C MET A 64 -0.46 7.17 12.15
N CYS A 65 0.52 7.99 12.49
CA CYS A 65 1.90 7.51 12.61
C CYS A 65 2.70 8.18 13.71
N THR A 66 3.85 7.59 14.06
CA THR A 66 4.86 8.22 14.91
C THR A 66 5.78 9.14 14.10
N LYS A 67 6.36 10.16 14.74
CA LYS A 67 7.22 11.17 14.09
C LYS A 67 8.45 10.59 13.38
N ASP A 68 8.94 9.45 13.85
CA ASP A 68 10.08 8.72 13.30
C ASP A 68 9.70 7.77 12.16
N THR A 69 8.41 7.70 11.79
CA THR A 69 7.95 6.83 10.71
C THR A 69 8.53 7.27 9.37
N LYS A 70 9.05 6.30 8.62
CA LYS A 70 9.54 6.45 7.25
C LYS A 70 8.73 5.58 6.31
N PHE A 71 8.35 6.13 5.17
CA PHE A 71 7.51 5.49 4.18
C PHE A 71 8.22 5.37 2.84
N SER A 72 7.92 4.34 2.06
CA SER A 72 8.39 4.24 0.68
C SER A 72 7.57 3.25 -0.16
N ILE A 73 7.29 3.63 -1.41
CA ILE A 73 6.80 2.73 -2.46
C ILE A 73 8.04 2.16 -3.15
N LYS A 74 8.53 1.01 -2.66
CA LYS A 74 9.90 0.52 -2.94
C LYS A 74 9.96 -0.56 -4.03
N GLU A 75 8.82 -0.94 -4.59
CA GLU A 75 8.70 -2.06 -5.54
C GLU A 75 9.63 -1.92 -6.74
N VAL A 76 9.85 -0.69 -7.23
CA VAL A 76 10.70 -0.47 -8.42
C VAL A 76 12.18 -0.78 -8.17
N ASP A 77 12.67 -0.73 -6.93
CA ASP A 77 14.06 -1.13 -6.61
C ASP A 77 14.30 -2.63 -6.86
N ILE A 78 13.24 -3.44 -6.79
CA ILE A 78 13.29 -4.89 -7.02
C ILE A 78 12.71 -5.27 -8.38
N GLY A 79 12.51 -4.30 -9.28
CA GLY A 79 11.99 -4.53 -10.63
C GLY A 79 10.50 -4.88 -10.67
N LEU A 80 9.75 -4.52 -9.64
CA LEU A 80 8.29 -4.70 -9.57
C LEU A 80 7.57 -3.35 -9.68
N CYS A 81 6.30 -3.40 -10.06
CA CYS A 81 5.38 -2.29 -9.86
C CYS A 81 4.54 -2.57 -8.59
N ALA A 82 4.00 -1.52 -7.98
CA ALA A 82 3.06 -1.69 -6.88
C ALA A 82 1.72 -2.23 -7.40
N ASP A 83 1.46 -3.51 -7.14
CA ASP A 83 0.40 -4.30 -7.76
C ASP A 83 -0.66 -4.83 -6.78
N ILE A 84 -0.50 -4.64 -5.47
CA ILE A 84 -1.46 -5.11 -4.44
C ILE A 84 -2.35 -4.03 -3.85
N GLY A 85 -2.24 -2.76 -4.29
CA GLY A 85 -3.23 -1.73 -3.93
C GLY A 85 -2.81 -0.28 -4.05
N THR A 86 -1.53 0.02 -3.88
CA THR A 86 -1.00 1.40 -3.78
C THR A 86 -1.35 2.22 -5.01
N THR A 87 -1.14 1.68 -6.22
CA THR A 87 -1.49 2.38 -7.48
C THR A 87 -2.97 2.77 -7.56
N GLN A 88 -3.87 1.99 -6.96
CA GLN A 88 -5.30 2.26 -6.99
C GLN A 88 -5.80 3.17 -5.87
N ARG A 89 -5.15 3.11 -4.70
CA ARG A 89 -5.62 3.76 -3.46
C ARG A 89 -4.80 4.99 -3.07
N PHE A 90 -3.48 4.88 -3.07
CA PHE A 90 -2.58 5.92 -2.57
C PHE A 90 -2.83 7.27 -3.26
N GLN A 91 -2.88 7.28 -4.60
CA GLN A 91 -3.16 8.51 -5.36
C GLN A 91 -4.48 9.21 -4.96
N LYS A 92 -5.51 8.44 -4.56
CA LYS A 92 -6.81 8.97 -4.14
C LYS A 92 -6.76 9.47 -2.69
N VAL A 93 -6.02 8.76 -1.85
CA VAL A 93 -5.77 9.15 -0.45
C VAL A 93 -5.08 10.50 -0.37
N VAL A 94 -4.05 10.71 -1.21
CA VAL A 94 -3.19 11.91 -1.14
C VAL A 94 -3.64 13.02 -2.09
N GLY A 95 -4.59 12.73 -2.99
CA GLY A 95 -5.16 13.69 -3.94
C GLY A 95 -4.16 14.27 -4.95
N SER A 96 -3.01 13.62 -5.16
CA SER A 96 -1.92 14.13 -6.01
C SER A 96 -1.27 13.02 -6.84
N ASP A 97 -1.59 13.01 -8.15
CA ASP A 97 -0.98 12.09 -9.12
C ASP A 97 0.53 12.36 -9.28
N SER A 98 0.93 13.65 -9.28
CA SER A 98 2.34 14.01 -9.44
C SER A 98 3.20 13.48 -8.31
N TRP A 99 2.76 13.64 -7.05
CA TRP A 99 3.52 13.16 -5.90
C TRP A 99 3.53 11.64 -5.82
N PHE A 100 2.39 10.98 -6.10
CA PHE A 100 2.33 9.52 -6.20
C PHE A 100 3.35 8.97 -7.21
N ARG A 101 3.44 9.56 -8.40
CA ARG A 101 4.40 9.15 -9.44
C ARG A 101 5.84 9.40 -9.03
N GLU A 102 6.12 10.54 -8.41
CA GLU A 102 7.46 10.83 -7.89
C GLU A 102 7.91 9.74 -6.92
N LEU A 103 7.09 9.42 -5.91
CA LEU A 103 7.40 8.39 -4.93
C LEU A 103 7.54 7.00 -5.57
N SER A 104 6.63 6.65 -6.48
CA SER A 104 6.62 5.32 -7.12
C SER A 104 7.78 5.11 -8.10
N TYR A 105 8.25 6.17 -8.77
CA TYR A 105 9.32 6.06 -9.77
C TYR A 105 10.71 6.22 -9.15
N THR A 106 10.81 6.95 -8.04
CA THR A 106 12.09 7.17 -7.36
C THR A 106 12.34 6.20 -6.22
N ALA A 107 11.29 5.56 -5.70
CA ALA A 107 11.33 4.74 -4.48
C ALA A 107 12.05 5.44 -3.32
N ARG A 108 11.99 6.77 -3.26
CA ARG A 108 12.61 7.52 -2.16
C ARG A 108 11.83 7.31 -0.88
N PHE A 109 12.49 7.59 0.24
CA PHE A 109 11.79 7.70 1.51
C PHE A 109 11.11 9.06 1.61
N PHE A 110 9.96 9.08 2.27
CA PHE A 110 9.31 10.28 2.80
C PHE A 110 9.01 10.06 4.29
N ASP A 111 8.91 11.14 5.05
CA ASP A 111 8.75 11.07 6.50
C ASP A 111 7.32 11.42 6.96
N ALA A 112 7.09 11.31 8.27
CA ALA A 112 5.79 11.58 8.88
C ALA A 112 5.27 13.01 8.61
N ALA A 113 6.17 14.01 8.54
CA ALA A 113 5.77 15.39 8.28
C ALA A 113 5.34 15.58 6.83
N GLU A 114 6.09 15.02 5.88
CA GLU A 114 5.73 15.00 4.46
C GLU A 114 4.42 14.22 4.24
N ALA A 115 4.27 13.05 4.88
CA ALA A 115 3.05 12.25 4.82
C ALA A 115 1.82 13.02 5.32
N ALA A 116 1.94 13.77 6.41
CA ALA A 116 0.85 14.59 6.93
C ALA A 116 0.53 15.77 6.00
N HIS A 117 1.57 16.43 5.45
CA HIS A 117 1.42 17.54 4.53
C HIS A 117 0.61 17.16 3.28
N HIS A 118 0.84 15.96 2.75
CA HIS A 118 0.12 15.44 1.58
C HIS A 118 -1.16 14.67 1.91
N GLY A 119 -1.63 14.71 3.17
CA GLY A 119 -2.89 14.06 3.57
C GLY A 119 -2.83 12.53 3.61
N TYR A 120 -1.64 11.93 3.55
CA TYR A 120 -1.47 10.49 3.69
C TYR A 120 -1.81 10.02 5.10
N VAL A 121 -1.42 10.77 6.15
CA VAL A 121 -1.78 10.50 7.54
C VAL A 121 -2.60 11.65 8.11
N SER A 122 -3.58 11.34 8.97
CA SER A 122 -4.43 12.33 9.63
C SER A 122 -3.79 12.94 10.87
N SER A 123 -2.84 12.25 11.51
CA SER A 123 -2.19 12.71 12.73
C SER A 123 -0.83 12.05 12.93
N VAL A 124 0.09 12.80 13.53
CA VAL A 124 1.47 12.37 13.86
C VAL A 124 1.67 12.48 15.38
N TYR A 125 2.27 11.46 15.97
CA TYR A 125 2.51 11.34 17.41
C TYR A 125 3.99 11.24 17.75
N ASP A 126 4.36 11.60 18.97
CA ASP A 126 5.75 11.58 19.41
C ASP A 126 6.33 10.16 19.49
N ASP A 127 5.52 9.20 19.90
CA ASP A 127 5.93 7.80 20.10
C ASP A 127 4.76 6.83 19.90
N GLN A 128 5.09 5.54 19.89
CA GLN A 128 4.11 4.48 19.68
C GLN A 128 3.06 4.43 20.78
N LYS A 129 3.43 4.77 22.03
CA LYS A 129 2.51 4.71 23.17
C LYS A 129 1.40 5.75 23.01
N SER A 130 1.77 7.01 22.82
CA SER A 130 0.83 8.12 22.62
C SER A 130 -0.06 7.92 21.38
N MET A 131 0.50 7.36 20.30
CA MET A 131 -0.27 6.99 19.11
C MET A 131 -1.33 5.92 19.41
N LEU A 132 -0.95 4.83 20.08
CA LEU A 132 -1.86 3.73 20.40
C LEU A 132 -2.94 4.15 21.40
N GLU A 133 -2.61 5.00 22.38
CA GLU A 133 -3.59 5.60 23.28
C GLU A 133 -4.63 6.43 22.51
N ALA A 134 -4.19 7.24 21.56
CA ALA A 134 -5.09 8.03 20.71
C ALA A 134 -5.93 7.16 19.78
N ALA A 135 -5.34 6.13 19.15
CA ALA A 135 -6.06 5.20 18.29
C ALA A 135 -7.14 4.42 19.06
N ASN A 136 -6.82 3.91 20.25
CA ASN A 136 -7.80 3.23 21.12
C ASN A 136 -8.91 4.18 21.57
N LYS A 137 -8.59 5.42 21.92
CA LYS A 137 -9.59 6.42 22.27
C LYS A 137 -10.53 6.70 21.10
N LEU A 138 -9.99 6.83 19.88
CA LEU A 138 -10.76 7.05 18.67
C LEU A 138 -11.65 5.84 18.33
N ALA A 139 -11.17 4.62 18.54
CA ALA A 139 -11.93 3.39 18.31
C ALA A 139 -13.15 3.22 19.25
N LEU A 140 -13.20 3.94 20.37
CA LEU A 140 -14.28 3.90 21.35
C LEU A 140 -15.33 5.01 21.16
N GLN A 141 -15.15 5.89 20.18
CA GLN A 141 -16.11 6.95 19.84
C GLN A 141 -17.23 6.40 18.94
#